data_AF-A0A2G6HY08-F1
#
_entry.id   AF-A0A2G6HY08-F1
#
_cell.length_a   1.000
_cell.length_b   1.000
_cell.length_c   1.000
_cell.angle_alpha   90.00
_cell.angle_beta   90.00
_cell.angle_gamma   90.00
#
_symmetry.space_group_name_H-M   'P 1'
#
loop_
_entity.id
_entity.type
_entity.pdbx_description
1 polymer ?
#
loop_
_entity_poly.entity_id
_entity_poly.type
_entity_poly.pdbx_seq_one_letter_code
_entity_poly.pdbx_strand_id
1 'polypeptide(L)'
;MNRLSPEDEYRFQQWKNLNFGLFIHYGLYSIPGGVWNGQNITRGYSEQILPNAPVPPEEYQALTASFDAKSFDAHRIVRLAKSAGMRYVVMTAKHHDGFCLFHTATTSYNSVNSAAGRDLLKELSEACRLEDMGFGVYFSLIDWHYPHALPYQEDNCNAIPEKHHRYNMAQLTELLTSYGPICELWFDMGHPTRQQSREMRQLIRRCQPQ
;
A
#
# COMPACT_ATOMS: atom_id res chain seq x y z
N MET A 1 3.48 11.33 30.80
CA MET A 1 2.97 10.44 29.73
C MET A 1 1.45 10.53 29.74
N ASN A 2 0.82 10.94 28.64
CA ASN A 2 -0.64 10.96 28.56
C ASN A 2 -1.15 9.51 28.42
N ARG A 3 -2.06 9.10 29.31
CA ARG A 3 -2.72 7.79 29.26
C ARG A 3 -3.64 7.74 28.02
N LEU A 4 -3.69 6.61 27.33
CA LEU A 4 -4.63 6.38 26.22
C LEU A 4 -6.08 6.48 26.72
N SER A 5 -7.02 6.85 25.85
CA SER A 5 -8.45 6.71 26.18
C SER A 5 -8.81 5.23 26.34
N PRO A 6 -9.88 4.87 27.07
CA PRO A 6 -10.34 3.49 27.15
C PRO A 6 -10.57 2.84 25.78
N GLU A 7 -11.08 3.58 24.79
CA GLU A 7 -11.24 3.04 23.44
C GLU A 7 -9.90 2.85 22.73
N ASP A 8 -8.96 3.78 22.89
CA ASP A 8 -7.61 3.64 22.31
C ASP A 8 -6.88 2.42 22.93
N GLU A 9 -7.03 2.18 24.23
CA GLU A 9 -6.48 1.00 24.90
C GLU A 9 -7.11 -0.29 24.37
N TYR A 10 -8.44 -0.35 24.23
CA TYR A 10 -9.12 -1.52 23.69
C TYR A 10 -8.62 -1.87 22.28
N ARG A 11 -8.55 -0.88 21.39
CA ARG A 11 -8.04 -1.06 20.01
C ARG A 11 -6.60 -1.54 20.00
N PHE A 12 -5.76 -0.94 20.83
CA PHE A 12 -4.37 -1.35 20.97
C PHE A 12 -4.26 -2.81 21.41
N GLN A 13 -5.07 -3.26 22.39
CA GLN A 13 -5.07 -4.66 22.81
C GLN A 13 -5.58 -5.60 21.70
N GLN A 14 -6.61 -5.21 20.93
CA GLN A 14 -7.07 -6.01 19.79
C GLN A 14 -5.97 -6.20 18.75
N TRP A 15 -5.31 -5.11 18.34
CA TRP A 15 -4.18 -5.17 17.40
C TRP A 15 -3.01 -5.99 17.98
N LYS A 16 -2.65 -5.77 19.26
CA LYS A 16 -1.59 -6.50 19.94
C LYS A 16 -1.85 -8.01 19.99
N ASN A 17 -3.11 -8.43 20.13
CA ASN A 17 -3.51 -9.84 20.14
C ASN A 17 -3.37 -10.52 18.77
N LEU A 18 -3.27 -9.76 17.67
CA LEU A 18 -2.94 -10.33 16.35
C LEU A 18 -1.52 -10.87 16.32
N ASN A 19 -0.55 -10.19 16.96
CA ASN A 19 0.83 -10.61 17.20
C ASN A 19 1.67 -10.89 15.93
N PHE A 20 1.34 -11.93 15.16
CA PHE A 20 2.13 -12.41 14.02
C PHE A 20 1.34 -12.28 12.71
N GLY A 21 1.94 -11.65 11.69
CA GLY A 21 1.28 -11.37 10.41
C GLY A 21 2.19 -11.54 9.20
N LEU A 22 1.57 -11.65 8.03
CA LEU A 22 2.24 -11.65 6.73
C LEU A 22 2.31 -10.22 6.18
N PHE A 23 3.47 -9.80 5.67
CA PHE A 23 3.61 -8.56 4.91
C PHE A 23 3.89 -8.88 3.44
N ILE A 24 3.16 -8.25 2.52
CA ILE A 24 3.26 -8.47 1.07
C ILE A 24 3.62 -7.15 0.39
N HIS A 25 4.84 -7.08 -0.16
CA HIS A 25 5.20 -6.10 -1.18
C HIS A 25 4.94 -6.71 -2.56
N TYR A 26 4.03 -6.10 -3.31
CA TYR A 26 3.70 -6.50 -4.67
C TYR A 26 3.35 -5.26 -5.50
N GLY A 27 3.80 -5.20 -6.74
CA GLY A 27 3.58 -4.06 -7.63
C GLY A 27 4.26 -4.28 -8.97
N LEU A 28 4.38 -3.21 -9.78
CA LEU A 28 5.04 -3.32 -11.09
C LEU A 28 6.51 -3.75 -10.96
N TYR A 29 7.18 -3.31 -9.89
CA TYR A 29 8.56 -3.70 -9.56
C TYR A 29 8.77 -5.21 -9.43
N SER A 30 7.71 -6.00 -9.19
CA SER A 30 7.77 -7.47 -9.18
C SER A 30 8.10 -8.06 -10.55
N ILE A 31 7.79 -7.36 -11.65
CA ILE A 31 8.08 -7.81 -13.02
C ILE A 31 9.59 -7.81 -13.29
N PRO A 32 10.32 -6.68 -13.12
CA PRO A 32 11.76 -6.69 -13.31
C PRO A 32 12.50 -7.40 -12.17
N GLY A 33 11.94 -7.45 -10.95
CA GLY A 33 12.49 -8.27 -9.86
C GLY A 33 13.95 -7.93 -9.51
N GLY A 34 14.34 -6.66 -9.58
CA GLY A 34 15.71 -6.21 -9.34
C GLY A 34 16.65 -6.33 -10.55
N VAL A 35 16.13 -6.68 -11.74
CA VAL A 35 16.88 -6.74 -12.99
C VAL A 35 16.24 -5.83 -14.04
N TRP A 36 17.01 -4.90 -14.62
CA TRP A 36 16.55 -4.07 -15.73
C TRP A 36 17.50 -4.21 -16.92
N ASN A 37 16.97 -4.49 -18.12
CA ASN A 37 17.76 -4.69 -19.34
C ASN A 37 18.95 -5.68 -19.18
N GLY A 38 18.72 -6.77 -18.45
CA GLY A 38 19.73 -7.80 -18.18
C GLY A 38 20.79 -7.42 -17.14
N GLN A 39 20.67 -6.25 -16.50
CA GLN A 39 21.58 -5.79 -15.46
C GLN A 39 20.95 -5.94 -14.08
N ASN A 40 21.69 -6.54 -13.15
CA ASN A 40 21.30 -6.58 -11.75
C ASN A 40 21.44 -5.18 -11.15
N ILE A 41 20.36 -4.69 -10.54
CA ILE A 41 20.32 -3.41 -9.88
C ILE A 41 20.71 -3.63 -8.42
N THR A 42 21.91 -3.18 -8.05
CA THR A 42 22.50 -3.41 -6.73
C THR A 42 22.34 -2.22 -5.77
N ARG A 43 21.79 -1.09 -6.24
CA ARG A 43 21.49 0.09 -5.43
C ARG A 43 20.04 0.01 -4.97
N GLY A 44 19.81 0.22 -3.68
CA GLY A 44 18.47 0.17 -3.10
C GLY A 44 17.89 -1.25 -3.09
N TYR A 45 16.58 -1.33 -2.92
CA TYR A 45 15.83 -2.57 -2.95
C TYR A 45 15.09 -2.75 -4.29
N SER A 46 14.62 -3.97 -4.56
CA SER A 46 13.97 -4.28 -5.86
C SER A 46 12.70 -3.45 -6.11
N GLU A 47 11.94 -3.11 -5.06
CA GLU A 47 10.76 -2.24 -5.14
C GLU A 47 11.10 -0.77 -5.39
N GLN A 48 12.38 -0.41 -5.29
CA GLN A 48 12.92 0.91 -5.58
C GLN A 48 13.68 0.94 -6.91
N ILE A 49 13.39 0.01 -7.83
CA ILE A 49 14.10 -0.06 -9.11
C ILE A 49 13.91 1.19 -9.96
N LEU A 50 12.74 1.84 -9.92
CA LEU A 50 12.45 3.04 -10.70
C LEU A 50 13.48 4.18 -10.46
N PRO A 51 13.76 4.61 -9.22
CA PRO A 51 14.78 5.64 -8.97
C PRO A 51 16.22 5.12 -9.00
N ASN A 52 16.46 3.81 -8.85
CA ASN A 52 17.82 3.27 -8.66
C ASN A 52 18.44 2.63 -9.92
N ALA A 53 17.68 2.48 -10.99
CA ALA A 53 18.11 1.92 -12.26
C ALA A 53 17.95 2.95 -13.39
N PRO A 54 18.63 2.77 -14.54
CA PRO A 54 18.45 3.63 -15.72
C PRO A 54 17.13 3.30 -16.41
N VAL A 55 16.02 3.53 -15.72
CA VAL A 55 14.66 3.22 -16.13
C VAL A 55 13.96 4.52 -16.52
N PRO A 56 13.63 4.73 -17.80
CA PRO A 56 12.75 5.83 -18.18
C PRO A 56 11.37 5.66 -17.51
N PRO A 57 10.80 6.70 -16.89
CA PRO A 57 9.51 6.61 -16.21
C PRO A 57 8.37 6.06 -17.11
N GLU A 58 8.39 6.40 -18.39
CA GLU A 58 7.43 5.89 -19.38
C GLU A 58 7.58 4.39 -19.65
N GLU A 59 8.81 3.86 -19.66
CA GLU A 59 9.05 2.42 -19.81
C GLU A 59 8.61 1.66 -18.56
N TYR A 60 8.83 2.21 -17.37
CA TYR A 60 8.29 1.64 -16.14
C TYR A 60 6.76 1.65 -16.14
N GLN A 61 6.14 2.76 -16.55
CA GLN A 61 4.69 2.85 -16.65
C GLN A 61 4.13 1.84 -17.67
N ALA A 62 4.84 1.54 -18.75
CA ALA A 62 4.44 0.55 -19.74
C ALA A 62 4.34 -0.89 -19.17
N LEU A 63 4.97 -1.18 -18.02
CA LEU A 63 4.82 -2.47 -17.33
C LEU A 63 3.37 -2.79 -16.95
N THR A 64 2.51 -1.78 -16.82
CA THR A 64 1.06 -1.97 -16.61
C THR A 64 0.41 -2.85 -17.67
N ALA A 65 0.90 -2.81 -18.92
CA ALA A 65 0.40 -3.64 -20.01
C ALA A 65 0.80 -5.12 -19.90
N SER A 66 1.76 -5.46 -19.03
CA SER A 66 2.23 -6.83 -18.79
C SER A 66 1.96 -7.33 -17.37
N PHE A 67 1.50 -6.46 -16.47
CA PHE A 67 1.11 -6.83 -15.11
C PHE A 67 -0.25 -7.54 -15.13
N ASP A 68 -0.26 -8.84 -15.42
CA ASP A 68 -1.48 -9.66 -15.54
C ASP A 68 -1.97 -10.28 -14.22
N ALA A 69 -1.07 -10.37 -13.22
CA ALA A 69 -1.30 -11.06 -11.95
C ALA A 69 -1.99 -12.43 -12.11
N LYS A 70 -1.71 -13.18 -13.18
CA LYS A 70 -2.46 -14.39 -13.55
C LYS A 70 -2.42 -15.50 -12.49
N SER A 71 -1.35 -15.55 -11.71
CA SER A 71 -1.14 -16.55 -10.65
C SER A 71 -1.48 -16.01 -9.26
N PHE A 72 -2.00 -14.78 -9.16
CA PHE A 72 -2.44 -14.21 -7.89
C PHE A 72 -3.74 -14.87 -7.43
N ASP A 73 -3.68 -15.48 -6.25
CA ASP A 73 -4.79 -16.15 -5.57
C ASP A 73 -4.80 -15.73 -4.10
N ALA A 74 -5.70 -14.79 -3.77
CA ALA A 74 -5.89 -14.26 -2.44
C ALA A 74 -6.23 -15.36 -1.41
N HIS A 75 -7.08 -16.32 -1.77
CA HIS A 75 -7.46 -17.40 -0.87
C HIS A 75 -6.27 -18.29 -0.53
N ARG A 76 -5.44 -18.63 -1.52
CA ARG A 76 -4.23 -19.43 -1.30
C ARG A 76 -3.24 -18.69 -0.40
N ILE A 77 -3.04 -17.40 -0.62
CA ILE A 77 -2.15 -16.56 0.21
C ILE A 77 -2.65 -16.54 1.67
N VAL A 78 -3.92 -16.24 1.89
CA VAL A 78 -4.50 -16.12 3.24
C VAL A 78 -4.49 -17.47 3.96
N ARG A 79 -4.86 -18.56 3.28
CA ARG A 79 -4.79 -19.91 3.86
C ARG A 79 -3.37 -20.32 4.21
N LEU A 80 -2.39 -19.97 3.37
CA LEU A 80 -0.98 -20.21 3.68
C LEU A 80 -0.57 -19.45 4.94
N ALA A 81 -0.85 -18.15 5.02
CA ALA A 81 -0.55 -17.33 6.19
C ALA A 81 -1.19 -17.90 7.47
N LYS A 82 -2.47 -18.24 7.40
CA LYS A 82 -3.21 -18.86 8.51
C LYS A 82 -2.60 -20.21 8.93
N SER A 83 -2.24 -21.06 7.97
CA SER A 83 -1.59 -22.35 8.25
C SER A 83 -0.21 -22.20 8.89
N ALA A 84 0.49 -21.10 8.62
CA ALA A 84 1.74 -20.73 9.26
C ALA A 84 1.56 -20.11 10.66
N GLY A 85 0.31 -19.98 11.14
CA GLY A 85 -0.01 -19.43 12.46
C GLY A 85 -0.13 -17.90 12.50
N MET A 86 -0.08 -17.22 11.35
CA MET A 86 -0.32 -15.78 11.27
C MET A 86 -1.79 -15.46 11.52
N ARG A 87 -2.08 -14.25 12.00
CA ARG A 87 -3.43 -13.75 12.31
C ARG A 87 -3.91 -12.63 11.40
N TYR A 88 -3.01 -12.03 10.64
CA TYR A 88 -3.35 -10.94 9.73
C TYR A 88 -2.40 -10.88 8.53
N VAL A 89 -2.83 -10.20 7.49
CA VAL A 89 -2.05 -9.93 6.28
C VAL A 89 -2.08 -8.44 5.98
N VAL A 90 -0.90 -7.85 5.74
CA VAL A 90 -0.74 -6.47 5.24
C VAL A 90 -0.22 -6.53 3.81
N MET A 91 -0.85 -5.80 2.90
CA MET A 91 -0.40 -5.71 1.50
C MET A 91 -0.27 -4.25 1.06
N THR A 92 0.72 -3.98 0.21
CA THR A 92 0.91 -2.68 -0.43
C THR A 92 -0.32 -2.29 -1.26
N ALA A 93 -1.14 -1.34 -0.80
CA ALA A 93 -2.17 -0.75 -1.63
C ALA A 93 -1.56 0.16 -2.71
N LYS A 94 -0.54 0.93 -2.31
CA LYS A 94 0.28 1.77 -3.18
C LYS A 94 1.69 1.84 -2.61
N HIS A 95 2.69 1.49 -3.41
CA HIS A 95 4.11 1.71 -3.06
C HIS A 95 4.60 3.07 -3.59
N HIS A 96 5.88 3.40 -3.39
CA HIS A 96 6.44 4.67 -3.83
C HIS A 96 6.32 4.89 -5.34
N ASP A 97 6.26 3.84 -6.15
CA ASP A 97 6.10 3.95 -7.60
C ASP A 97 4.74 4.49 -8.05
N GLY A 98 3.79 4.65 -7.12
CA GLY A 98 2.46 5.21 -7.36
C GLY A 98 1.43 4.22 -7.90
N PHE A 99 1.82 2.99 -8.23
CA PHE A 99 0.90 2.01 -8.80
C PHE A 99 -0.04 1.44 -7.75
N CYS A 100 -1.35 1.61 -7.96
CA CYS A 100 -2.37 1.20 -7.01
C CYS A 100 -2.85 -0.23 -7.26
N LEU A 101 -2.78 -1.12 -6.27
CA LEU A 101 -3.31 -2.49 -6.35
C LEU A 101 -4.83 -2.60 -6.11
N PHE A 102 -5.51 -1.47 -6.19
CA PHE A 102 -6.92 -1.32 -5.84
C PHE A 102 -7.61 -0.37 -6.82
N HIS A 103 -8.93 -0.44 -6.95
CA HIS A 103 -9.66 0.49 -7.81
C HIS A 103 -9.75 1.86 -7.15
N THR A 104 -9.17 2.88 -7.80
CA THR A 104 -9.23 4.27 -7.34
C THR A 104 -9.76 5.19 -8.44
N ALA A 105 -10.57 6.19 -8.07
CA ALA A 105 -11.02 7.23 -8.98
C ALA A 105 -9.94 8.31 -9.23
N THR A 106 -8.84 8.29 -8.46
CA THR A 106 -7.82 9.35 -8.47
C THR A 106 -6.82 9.23 -9.64
N THR A 107 -6.61 8.03 -10.18
CA THR A 107 -5.69 7.76 -11.28
C THR A 107 -6.08 6.47 -12.02
N SER A 108 -5.80 6.39 -13.31
CA SER A 108 -5.86 5.13 -14.08
C SER A 108 -4.63 4.25 -13.89
N TYR A 109 -3.62 4.71 -13.16
CA TYR A 109 -2.41 3.94 -12.86
C TYR A 109 -2.64 2.94 -11.72
N ASN A 110 -3.47 1.94 -12.01
CA ASN A 110 -3.92 0.94 -11.04
C ASN A 110 -4.14 -0.45 -11.68
N SER A 111 -4.20 -1.48 -10.84
CA SER A 111 -4.34 -2.88 -11.25
C SER A 111 -5.62 -3.19 -12.04
N VAL A 112 -6.73 -2.48 -11.78
CA VAL A 112 -7.99 -2.65 -12.52
C VAL A 112 -7.88 -2.14 -13.97
N ASN A 113 -7.08 -1.10 -14.19
CA ASN A 113 -6.82 -0.53 -15.51
C ASN A 113 -5.53 -1.06 -16.15
N SER A 114 -4.91 -2.07 -15.54
CA SER A 114 -3.73 -2.78 -16.07
C SER A 114 -4.15 -4.08 -16.77
N ALA A 115 -3.18 -4.85 -17.29
CA ALA A 115 -3.45 -6.18 -17.84
C ALA A 115 -4.09 -7.16 -16.82
N ALA A 116 -3.97 -6.89 -15.52
CA ALA A 116 -4.60 -7.71 -14.49
C ALA A 116 -6.13 -7.58 -14.53
N GLY A 117 -6.67 -6.40 -14.84
CA GLY A 117 -8.11 -6.16 -14.90
C GLY A 117 -8.87 -6.45 -13.60
N ARG A 118 -8.16 -6.46 -12.45
CA ARG A 118 -8.63 -6.98 -11.16
C ARG A 118 -8.27 -6.04 -10.03
N ASP A 119 -9.15 -5.96 -9.03
CA ASP A 119 -8.88 -5.28 -7.76
C ASP A 119 -8.25 -6.27 -6.78
N LEU A 120 -6.92 -6.39 -6.84
CA LEU A 120 -6.17 -7.41 -6.10
C LEU A 120 -6.24 -7.20 -4.59
N LEU A 121 -6.31 -5.93 -4.15
CA LEU A 121 -6.46 -5.60 -2.75
C LEU A 121 -7.85 -5.97 -2.22
N LYS A 122 -8.90 -5.76 -3.02
CA LYS A 122 -10.27 -6.17 -2.68
C LYS A 122 -10.37 -7.68 -2.52
N GLU A 123 -9.82 -8.45 -3.48
CA GLU A 123 -9.77 -9.91 -3.39
C GLU A 123 -9.08 -10.39 -2.12
N LEU A 124 -7.96 -9.76 -1.72
CA LEU A 124 -7.26 -10.09 -0.47
C LEU A 124 -8.10 -9.76 0.77
N SER A 125 -8.74 -8.59 0.82
CA SER A 125 -9.61 -8.19 1.93
C SER A 125 -10.78 -9.17 2.14
N GLU A 126 -11.36 -9.65 1.04
CA GLU A 126 -12.46 -10.61 1.07
C GLU A 126 -11.99 -12.00 1.50
N ALA A 127 -10.83 -12.45 1.02
CA ALA A 127 -10.22 -13.70 1.45
C ALA A 127 -9.88 -13.69 2.94
N CYS A 128 -9.31 -12.59 3.46
CA CYS A 128 -9.07 -12.42 4.90
C CYS A 128 -10.35 -12.54 5.71
N ARG A 129 -11.42 -11.85 5.29
CA ARG A 129 -12.73 -11.91 5.95
C ARG A 129 -13.32 -13.33 5.97
N LEU A 130 -13.20 -14.06 4.86
CA LEU A 130 -13.72 -15.43 4.75
C LEU A 130 -12.93 -16.45 5.60
N GLU A 131 -11.66 -16.17 5.87
CA GLU A 131 -10.78 -17.02 6.66
C GLU A 131 -10.63 -16.54 8.12
N ASP A 132 -11.40 -15.55 8.56
CA ASP A 132 -11.30 -14.95 9.91
C ASP A 132 -9.88 -14.46 10.23
N MET A 133 -9.26 -13.80 9.25
CA MET A 133 -7.93 -13.20 9.33
C MET A 133 -8.04 -11.68 9.30
N GLY A 134 -7.18 -11.00 10.08
CA GLY A 134 -7.04 -9.55 10.00
C GLY A 134 -6.56 -9.10 8.62
N PHE A 135 -7.11 -8.01 8.12
CA PHE A 135 -6.68 -7.38 6.89
C PHE A 135 -6.07 -6.01 7.18
N GLY A 136 -4.85 -5.79 6.71
CA GLY A 136 -4.13 -4.54 6.83
C GLY A 136 -3.68 -4.01 5.47
N VAL A 137 -3.41 -2.72 5.44
CA VAL A 137 -3.03 -1.98 4.23
C VAL A 137 -1.74 -1.25 4.48
N TYR A 138 -0.77 -1.41 3.58
CA TYR A 138 0.36 -0.48 3.48
C TYR A 138 0.02 0.62 2.48
N PHE A 139 0.41 1.86 2.80
CA PHE A 139 0.22 3.00 1.93
C PHE A 139 1.42 3.94 1.97
N SER A 140 2.10 4.12 0.84
CA SER A 140 3.15 5.12 0.76
C SER A 140 2.59 6.54 0.64
N LEU A 141 3.12 7.45 1.46
CA LEU A 141 2.76 8.87 1.40
C LEU A 141 3.50 9.61 0.28
N ILE A 142 4.58 9.04 -0.25
CA ILE A 142 5.29 9.53 -1.42
C ILE A 142 4.80 8.84 -2.68
N ASP A 143 5.00 9.49 -3.84
CA ASP A 143 4.50 9.00 -5.11
C ASP A 143 5.42 9.49 -6.23
N TRP A 144 6.15 8.57 -6.87
CA TRP A 144 7.10 8.86 -7.95
C TRP A 144 6.41 9.02 -9.30
N HIS A 145 5.10 8.75 -9.38
CA HIS A 145 4.29 8.90 -10.59
C HIS A 145 3.52 10.24 -10.59
N TYR A 146 3.03 10.65 -9.44
CA TYR A 146 2.16 11.82 -9.33
C TYR A 146 2.91 13.15 -9.57
N PRO A 147 2.55 13.96 -10.59
CA PRO A 147 3.31 15.17 -10.93
C PRO A 147 3.43 16.22 -9.80
N HIS A 148 2.45 16.29 -8.90
CA HIS A 148 2.50 17.22 -7.75
C HIS A 148 3.25 16.65 -6.53
N ALA A 149 3.88 15.48 -6.66
CA ALA A 149 4.82 14.92 -5.70
C ALA A 149 6.28 15.03 -6.17
N LEU A 150 6.52 15.50 -7.41
CA LEU A 150 7.85 15.65 -8.00
C LEU A 150 8.47 17.03 -7.72
N PRO A 151 9.82 17.13 -7.71
CA PRO A 151 10.77 16.02 -7.75
C PRO A 151 10.78 15.22 -6.44
N TYR A 152 11.01 13.91 -6.53
CA TYR A 152 11.24 13.08 -5.34
C TYR A 152 12.70 13.19 -4.86
N GLN A 153 12.94 12.91 -3.58
CA GLN A 153 14.28 12.95 -2.97
C GLN A 153 14.82 11.52 -2.87
N GLU A 154 16.14 11.35 -3.02
CA GLU A 154 16.76 10.02 -2.98
C GLU A 154 16.57 9.28 -1.65
N ASP A 155 16.40 10.03 -0.55
CA ASP A 155 16.17 9.49 0.79
C ASP A 155 14.68 9.22 1.11
N ASN A 156 13.78 9.46 0.14
CA ASN A 156 12.33 9.35 0.29
C ASN A 156 11.73 10.23 1.41
N CYS A 157 12.47 11.22 1.92
CA CYS A 157 12.04 12.15 2.96
C CYS A 157 11.37 13.41 2.38
N ASN A 158 10.43 13.21 1.45
CA ASN A 158 9.78 14.29 0.74
C ASN A 158 8.72 15.01 1.59
N ALA A 159 8.75 16.34 1.61
CA ALA A 159 7.57 17.11 2.02
C ALA A 159 6.37 16.70 1.16
N ILE A 160 5.17 16.73 1.73
CA ILE A 160 3.93 16.37 1.03
C ILE A 160 3.20 17.67 0.65
N PRO A 161 3.24 18.12 -0.63
CA PRO A 161 2.52 19.32 -1.04
C PRO A 161 1.02 19.15 -0.85
N GLU A 162 0.29 20.26 -0.67
CA GLU A 162 -1.14 20.25 -0.38
C GLU A 162 -1.97 19.44 -1.39
N LYS A 163 -1.65 19.54 -2.69
CA LYS A 163 -2.31 18.74 -3.73
C LYS A 163 -2.07 17.24 -3.56
N HIS A 164 -0.84 16.86 -3.23
CA HIS A 164 -0.47 15.47 -2.97
C HIS A 164 -1.11 14.93 -1.70
N HIS A 165 -1.20 15.74 -0.65
CA HIS A 165 -1.91 15.36 0.56
C HIS A 165 -3.40 15.12 0.29
N ARG A 166 -4.08 15.98 -0.47
CA ARG A 166 -5.48 15.75 -0.87
C ARG A 166 -5.65 14.50 -1.72
N TYR A 167 -4.70 14.23 -2.62
CA TYR A 167 -4.67 13.00 -3.41
C TYR A 167 -4.56 11.75 -2.52
N ASN A 168 -3.63 11.75 -1.56
CA ASN A 168 -3.50 10.68 -0.57
C ASN A 168 -4.78 10.54 0.29
N MET A 169 -5.38 11.64 0.74
CA MET A 169 -6.62 11.62 1.53
C MET A 169 -7.80 11.03 0.75
N ALA A 170 -7.90 11.28 -0.56
CA ALA A 170 -8.93 10.68 -1.41
C ALA A 170 -8.74 9.16 -1.51
N GLN A 171 -7.53 8.70 -1.81
CA GLN A 171 -7.19 7.27 -1.88
C GLN A 171 -7.42 6.57 -0.53
N LEU A 172 -6.98 7.18 0.58
CA LEU A 172 -7.21 6.65 1.92
C LEU A 172 -8.71 6.57 2.25
N THR A 173 -9.51 7.53 1.80
CA THR A 173 -10.97 7.48 2.01
C THR A 173 -11.59 6.29 1.29
N GLU A 174 -11.19 6.00 0.04
CA GLU A 174 -11.64 4.82 -0.71
C GLU A 174 -11.24 3.52 0.03
N LEU A 175 -9.97 3.42 0.44
CA LEU A 175 -9.44 2.26 1.17
C LEU A 175 -10.16 2.01 2.49
N LEU A 176 -10.36 3.07 3.28
CA LEU A 176 -10.96 2.99 4.62
C LEU A 176 -12.49 2.79 4.59
N THR A 177 -13.15 2.88 3.43
CA THR A 177 -14.61 2.75 3.34
C THR A 177 -15.07 1.56 2.50
N SER A 178 -14.22 1.06 1.59
CA SER A 178 -14.64 0.06 0.59
C SER A 178 -14.07 -1.35 0.81
N TYR A 179 -13.11 -1.53 1.72
CA TYR A 179 -12.35 -2.78 1.89
C TYR A 179 -12.66 -3.51 3.22
N GLY A 180 -13.71 -3.09 3.93
CA GLY A 180 -14.12 -3.68 5.20
C GLY A 180 -13.29 -3.21 6.39
N PRO A 181 -13.27 -3.96 7.51
CA PRO A 181 -12.46 -3.63 8.67
C PRO A 181 -10.96 -3.75 8.38
N ILE A 182 -10.21 -2.70 8.68
CA ILE A 182 -8.75 -2.66 8.52
C ILE A 182 -8.12 -2.72 9.91
N CYS A 183 -7.38 -3.80 10.20
CA CYS A 183 -6.71 -3.97 11.48
C CYS A 183 -5.42 -3.16 11.60
N GLU A 184 -4.79 -2.83 10.47
CA GLU A 184 -3.54 -2.07 10.43
C GLU A 184 -3.47 -1.22 9.17
N LEU A 185 -3.20 0.07 9.33
CA LEU A 185 -2.82 0.96 8.24
C LEU A 185 -1.37 1.40 8.46
N TRP A 186 -0.49 0.88 7.61
CA TRP A 186 0.96 1.06 7.68
C TRP A 186 1.39 2.16 6.70
N PHE A 187 1.69 3.36 7.21
CA PHE A 187 2.19 4.46 6.38
C PHE A 187 3.69 4.39 6.19
N ASP A 188 4.16 4.69 4.98
CA ASP A 188 5.59 4.73 4.69
C ASP A 188 6.07 6.02 4.05
N MET A 189 7.29 6.37 4.44
CA MET A 189 8.11 7.47 3.94
C MET A 189 7.41 8.84 3.89
N GLY A 190 8.15 9.84 3.42
CA GLY A 190 7.70 11.22 3.38
C GLY A 190 7.83 11.94 4.72
N HIS A 191 7.65 13.26 4.63
CA HIS A 191 7.77 14.20 5.72
C HIS A 191 6.46 15.01 5.83
N PRO A 192 5.33 14.37 6.22
CA PRO A 192 4.07 15.08 6.39
C PRO A 192 4.20 16.08 7.54
N THR A 193 3.54 17.22 7.39
CA THR A 193 3.41 18.17 8.50
C THR A 193 2.56 17.57 9.63
N ARG A 194 2.74 18.08 10.85
CA ARG A 194 1.90 17.69 11.99
C ARG A 194 0.39 17.84 11.70
N GLN A 195 0.01 18.84 10.91
CA GLN A 195 -1.37 19.08 10.52
C GLN A 195 -1.89 17.96 9.60
N GLN A 196 -1.10 17.59 8.59
CA GLN A 196 -1.42 16.48 7.67
C GLN A 196 -1.55 15.14 8.42
N SER A 197 -0.64 14.85 9.35
CA SER A 197 -0.74 13.65 10.20
C SER A 197 -2.01 13.64 11.06
N ARG A 198 -2.45 14.80 11.56
CA ARG A 198 -3.71 14.93 12.33
C ARG A 198 -4.92 14.67 11.46
N GLU A 199 -4.95 15.21 10.25
CA GLU A 199 -6.04 15.02 9.30
C GLU A 199 -6.18 13.56 8.88
N MET A 200 -5.06 12.89 8.56
CA MET A 200 -5.06 11.44 8.29
C MET A 200 -5.58 10.65 9.49
N ARG A 201 -5.11 10.95 10.71
CA ARG A 201 -5.62 10.29 11.93
C ARG A 201 -7.11 10.51 12.12
N GLN A 202 -7.62 11.72 11.86
CA GLN A 202 -9.05 12.02 11.97
C GLN A 202 -9.88 11.28 10.93
N LEU A 203 -9.39 11.18 9.69
CA LEU A 203 -10.02 10.38 8.64
C LEU A 203 -10.10 8.91 9.07
N ILE A 204 -8.98 8.33 9.52
CA ILE A 204 -8.92 6.94 10.00
C ILE A 204 -9.94 6.72 11.12
N ARG A 205 -9.94 7.55 12.16
CA ARG A 205 -10.87 7.40 13.30
C ARG A 205 -12.33 7.57 12.91
N ARG A 206 -12.62 8.34 11.87
CA ARG A 206 -13.99 8.52 11.35
C ARG A 206 -14.45 7.31 10.54
N CYS A 207 -13.57 6.74 9.70
CA CYS A 207 -13.93 5.65 8.78
C CYS A 207 -13.77 4.26 9.40
N GLN A 208 -12.81 4.09 10.31
CA GLN A 208 -12.47 2.85 11.01
C GLN A 208 -12.41 3.14 12.52
N PRO A 209 -13.58 3.22 13.20
CA PRO A 209 -13.65 3.51 14.63
C PRO A 209 -13.14 2.37 15.52
N GLN A 210 -13.15 1.14 15.00
CA GLN A 210 -12.64 -0.08 15.63
C GLN A 210 -11.11 -0.18 15.71
#